data_AF-A0A1G4KM27-F1
#
_entry.id   AF-A0A1G4KM27-F1
#
_cell.length_a   1.000
_cell.length_b   1.000
_cell.length_c   1.000
_cell.angle_alpha   90.00
_cell.angle_beta   90.00
_cell.angle_gamma   90.00
#
_symmetry.space_group_name_H-M   'P 1'
#
loop_
_entity.id
_entity.type
_entity.pdbx_description
1 polymer ?
#
loop_
_entity_poly.entity_id
_entity_poly.type
_entity_poly.pdbx_seq_one_letter_code
_entity_poly.pdbx_strand_id
1 'polypeptide(L)'
;MAKRTKKVGITGKYGVRYGSSLRRQVKKLEIQQHARYDCSFCGKKTVTRGAAGIWTCASCKKTVAGGAYTVSTAAAATVRSTIRRLRDMAEA
;
A
#
# COMPACT_ATOMS: atom_id res chain seq x y z
N MET A 1 -19.43 8.98 -17.17
CA MET A 1 -18.03 8.54 -17.44
C MET A 1 -18.05 7.15 -18.06
N ALA A 2 -17.60 6.99 -19.31
CA ALA A 2 -17.59 5.69 -19.99
C ALA A 2 -16.37 4.84 -19.62
N LYS A 3 -16.51 3.51 -19.66
CA LYS A 3 -15.42 2.56 -19.39
C LYS A 3 -14.39 2.60 -20.52
N ARG A 4 -13.21 3.15 -20.25
CA ARG A 4 -12.15 3.36 -21.26
C ARG A 4 -11.33 2.11 -21.59
N THR A 5 -11.22 1.14 -20.67
CA THR A 5 -10.41 -0.07 -20.89
C THR A 5 -11.12 -1.34 -20.41
N LYS A 6 -10.95 -2.45 -21.13
CA LYS A 6 -11.54 -3.75 -20.75
C LYS A 6 -10.73 -4.46 -19.65
N LYS A 7 -9.39 -4.50 -19.80
CA LYS A 7 -8.49 -5.30 -18.94
C LYS A 7 -7.32 -4.52 -18.33
N VAL A 8 -6.74 -3.57 -19.06
CA VAL A 8 -5.41 -3.01 -18.72
C VAL A 8 -5.42 -1.98 -17.58
N GLY A 9 -6.46 -1.16 -17.44
CA GLY A 9 -6.52 -0.14 -16.37
C GLY A 9 -5.31 0.80 -16.38
N ILE A 10 -4.71 1.04 -15.20
CA ILE A 10 -3.54 1.93 -15.02
C ILE A 10 -2.34 1.56 -15.90
N THR A 11 -2.18 0.28 -16.22
CA THR A 11 -1.09 -0.21 -17.09
C THR A 11 -1.31 0.08 -18.58
N GLY A 12 -2.40 0.75 -18.95
CA GLY A 12 -2.60 1.28 -20.29
C GLY A 12 -1.50 2.26 -20.71
N LYS A 13 -0.87 2.96 -19.76
CA LYS A 13 0.27 3.86 -20.01
C LYS A 13 1.49 3.17 -20.64
N TYR A 14 1.61 1.85 -20.51
CA TYR A 14 2.70 1.08 -21.09
C TYR A 14 2.45 0.67 -22.56
N GLY A 15 1.25 0.90 -23.10
CA GLY A 15 0.92 0.55 -24.48
C GLY A 15 1.07 -0.95 -24.76
N VAL A 16 1.76 -1.30 -25.83
CA VAL A 16 2.03 -2.70 -26.24
C VAL A 16 3.30 -3.30 -25.63
N ARG A 17 4.10 -2.48 -24.92
CA ARG A 17 5.43 -2.88 -24.43
C ARG A 17 5.38 -3.88 -23.28
N TYR A 18 6.52 -4.57 -23.07
CA TYR A 18 6.85 -5.44 -21.93
C TYR A 18 6.05 -6.74 -21.77
N GLY A 19 5.06 -7.02 -22.63
CA GLY A 19 4.27 -8.24 -22.56
C GLY A 19 3.15 -8.20 -21.50
N SER A 20 2.25 -9.19 -21.56
CA SER A 20 1.02 -9.17 -20.75
C SER A 20 1.24 -9.61 -19.30
N SER A 21 2.13 -10.56 -19.05
CA SER A 21 2.43 -11.11 -17.72
C SER A 21 3.05 -10.05 -16.80
N LEU A 22 4.09 -9.35 -17.27
CA LEU A 22 4.73 -8.27 -16.52
C LEU A 22 3.75 -7.13 -16.21
N ARG A 23 2.94 -6.73 -17.20
CA ARG A 23 1.91 -5.70 -16.99
C ARG A 23 0.85 -6.13 -15.98
N ARG A 24 0.46 -7.40 -15.93
CA ARG A 24 -0.50 -7.89 -14.91
C ARG A 24 0.08 -7.83 -13.50
N GLN A 25 1.35 -8.13 -13.32
CA GLN A 25 2.03 -8.03 -12.02
C GLN A 25 2.15 -6.57 -11.58
N VAL A 26 2.69 -5.72 -12.45
CA VAL A 26 2.85 -4.27 -12.20
C VAL A 26 1.49 -3.62 -11.94
N LYS A 27 0.42 -4.00 -12.65
CA LYS A 27 -0.93 -3.48 -12.40
C LYS A 27 -1.34 -3.61 -10.93
N LYS A 28 -1.08 -4.75 -10.30
CA LYS A 28 -1.44 -4.97 -8.88
C LYS A 28 -0.66 -4.02 -7.97
N LEU A 29 0.65 -3.91 -8.19
CA LEU A 29 1.54 -3.04 -7.40
C LEU A 29 1.22 -1.55 -7.60
N GLU A 30 0.92 -1.14 -8.84
CA GLU A 30 0.59 0.25 -9.14
C GLU A 30 -0.75 0.68 -8.56
N ILE A 31 -1.74 -0.22 -8.53
CA ILE A 31 -3.03 0.07 -7.87
C ILE A 31 -2.79 0.26 -6.38
N GLN A 32 -2.00 -0.61 -5.75
CA GLN A 32 -1.70 -0.52 -4.32
C GLN A 32 -0.94 0.77 -3.98
N GLN A 33 0.13 1.10 -4.70
CA GLN A 33 0.95 2.26 -4.36
C GLN A 33 0.24 3.61 -4.54
N HIS A 34 -0.71 3.70 -5.48
CA HIS A 34 -1.48 4.91 -5.75
C HIS A 34 -2.83 4.94 -5.00
N ALA A 35 -3.17 3.89 -4.26
CA ALA A 35 -4.38 3.87 -3.45
C ALA A 35 -4.24 4.85 -2.27
N ARG A 36 -5.38 5.38 -1.83
CA ARG A 36 -5.49 6.07 -0.54
C ARG A 36 -5.84 5.06 0.53
N TYR A 37 -5.14 5.13 1.66
CA TYR A 37 -5.33 4.25 2.80
C TYR A 37 -5.91 5.00 4.00
N ASP A 38 -6.52 4.23 4.90
CA ASP A 38 -7.06 4.72 6.16
C ASP A 38 -5.93 5.03 7.15
N CYS A 39 -6.02 6.20 7.79
CA CYS A 39 -5.02 6.64 8.76
C CYS A 39 -5.33 6.05 10.14
N SER A 40 -4.41 5.28 10.71
CA SER A 40 -4.55 4.73 12.08
C SER A 40 -4.59 5.79 13.19
N PHE A 41 -4.24 7.05 12.87
CA PHE A 41 -4.23 8.13 13.86
C PHE A 41 -5.47 9.01 13.85
N CYS A 42 -5.99 9.35 12.65
CA CYS A 42 -7.11 10.28 12.52
C CYS A 42 -8.33 9.66 11.82
N GLY A 43 -8.30 8.36 11.48
CA GLY A 43 -9.39 7.61 10.86
C GLY A 43 -9.68 7.95 9.39
N LYS A 44 -9.17 9.06 8.86
CA LYS A 44 -9.48 9.51 7.49
C LYS A 44 -8.69 8.74 6.43
N LYS A 45 -9.34 8.43 5.30
CA LYS A 45 -8.75 7.80 4.10
C LYS A 45 -7.92 8.76 3.24
N THR A 46 -6.87 9.29 3.84
CA THR A 46 -6.02 10.35 3.23
C THR A 46 -4.54 10.03 3.27
N VAL A 47 -4.18 8.79 3.62
CA VAL A 47 -2.78 8.35 3.60
C VAL A 47 -2.38 8.04 2.17
N THR A 48 -1.28 8.64 1.73
CA THR A 48 -0.71 8.52 0.39
C THR A 48 0.78 8.23 0.46
N ARG A 49 1.32 7.58 -0.56
CA ARG A 49 2.75 7.28 -0.65
C ARG A 49 3.53 8.54 -1.02
N GLY A 50 4.51 8.91 -0.20
CA GLY A 50 5.47 9.97 -0.52
C GLY A 50 6.69 9.42 -1.25
N ALA A 51 7.30 8.37 -0.69
CA ALA A 51 8.44 7.66 -1.27
C ALA A 51 8.33 6.15 -0.99
N ALA A 52 9.29 5.35 -1.44
CA ALA A 52 9.33 3.93 -1.09
C ALA A 52 9.43 3.76 0.43
N GLY A 53 8.45 3.08 1.03
CA GLY A 53 8.39 2.87 2.48
C GLY A 53 7.94 4.09 3.30
N ILE A 54 7.70 5.25 2.68
CA ILE A 54 7.29 6.47 3.40
C ILE A 54 5.86 6.85 3.01
N TRP A 55 4.97 6.87 4.00
CA TRP A 55 3.55 7.15 3.83
C TRP A 55 3.14 8.35 4.68
N THR A 56 2.46 9.32 4.08
CA THR A 56 2.05 10.55 4.75
C THR A 56 0.54 10.72 4.72
N CYS A 57 -0.04 11.09 5.85
CA CYS A 57 -1.45 11.46 5.94
C CYS A 57 -1.62 12.94 5.62
N ALA A 58 -2.41 13.27 4.59
CA ALA A 58 -2.66 14.67 4.25
C ALA A 58 -3.45 15.42 5.34
N SER A 59 -4.33 14.74 6.09
CA SER A 59 -5.17 15.38 7.11
C SER A 59 -4.44 15.66 8.41
N CYS A 60 -3.76 14.66 9.01
CA CYS A 60 -3.13 14.83 10.33
C CYS A 60 -1.61 15.02 10.26
N LYS A 61 -1.04 15.12 9.05
CA LYS A 61 0.39 15.37 8.77
C LYS A 61 1.36 14.35 9.36
N LYS A 62 0.86 13.21 9.83
CA LYS A 62 1.70 12.12 10.35
C LYS A 62 2.33 11.35 9.19
N THR A 63 3.61 11.05 9.36
CA THR A 63 4.41 10.21 8.46
C THR A 63 4.63 8.85 9.13
N VAL A 64 4.48 7.78 8.37
CA VAL A 64 4.63 6.40 8.83
C VAL A 64 5.58 5.65 7.92
N ALA A 65 6.47 4.87 8.52
CA ALA A 65 7.26 3.87 7.82
C ALA A 65 6.37 2.65 7.52
N GLY A 66 6.25 2.30 6.24
CA GLY A 66 5.41 1.20 5.76
C GLY A 66 6.12 0.35 4.71
N GLY A 67 5.34 -0.43 3.96
CA GLY A 67 5.87 -1.20 2.84
C GLY A 67 6.19 -0.33 1.62
N ALA A 68 6.89 -0.92 0.65
CA ALA A 68 7.25 -0.24 -0.60
C ALA A 68 6.03 0.16 -1.44
N TYR A 69 4.98 -0.68 -1.46
CA TYR A 69 3.76 -0.50 -2.27
C TYR A 69 2.46 -0.46 -1.45
N THR A 70 2.49 -0.86 -0.17
CA THR A 70 1.34 -0.84 0.75
C THR A 70 1.75 -0.22 2.09
N VAL A 71 0.83 0.45 2.79
CA VAL A 71 1.11 1.05 4.12
C VAL A 71 1.53 0.01 5.15
N SER A 72 0.89 -1.17 5.14
CA SER A 72 1.26 -2.31 5.98
C SER A 72 1.54 -3.53 5.12
N THR A 73 2.62 -4.24 5.41
CA THR A 73 2.93 -5.54 4.81
C THR A 73 2.38 -6.68 5.68
N ALA A 74 2.14 -7.84 5.07
CA ALA A 74 1.69 -9.03 5.80
C ALA A 74 2.73 -9.48 6.84
N ALA A 75 4.01 -9.50 6.47
CA ALA A 75 5.11 -9.84 7.38
C ALA A 75 5.22 -8.85 8.56
N ALA A 76 5.05 -7.54 8.34
CA ALA A 76 5.05 -6.58 9.45
C ALA A 76 3.85 -6.79 10.38
N ALA A 77 2.68 -7.18 9.84
CA ALA A 77 1.52 -7.47 10.66
C ALA A 77 1.73 -8.71 11.56
N THR A 78 2.33 -9.79 11.04
CA THR A 78 2.65 -10.98 11.83
C THR A 78 3.71 -10.69 12.89
N VAL A 79 4.77 -9.96 12.54
CA VAL A 79 5.81 -9.60 13.51
C VAL A 79 5.25 -8.75 14.65
N ARG A 80 4.36 -7.78 14.36
CA ARG A 80 3.70 -6.98 15.41
C ARG A 80 2.90 -7.82 16.39
N SER A 81 2.13 -8.81 15.91
CA SER A 81 1.35 -9.68 16.79
C SER A 81 2.24 -10.63 17.59
N THR A 82 3.29 -11.18 16.98
CA THR A 82 4.25 -12.05 17.68
C THR A 82 5.01 -11.30 18.78
N ILE A 83 5.52 -10.10 18.49
CA ILE A 83 6.24 -9.28 19.49
C ILE A 83 5.32 -8.95 20.67
N ARG A 84 4.06 -8.57 20.41
CA ARG A 84 3.10 -8.30 21.47
C ARG A 84 2.91 -9.52 22.37
N ARG A 85 2.64 -10.70 21.79
CA ARG A 85 2.46 -11.95 22.54
C ARG A 85 3.69 -12.30 23.39
N LEU A 86 4.89 -12.12 22.85
CA LEU A 86 6.14 -12.42 23.58
C LEU A 86 6.38 -11.46 24.75
N ARG A 87 5.99 -10.18 24.62
CA ARG A 87 6.05 -9.22 25.72
C ARG A 87 5.07 -9.59 26.84
N ASP A 88 3.83 -9.88 26.49
CA ASP A 88 2.79 -10.27 27.44
C ASP A 88 3.21 -11.52 28.25
N MET A 89 3.95 -12.47 27.64
CA MET A 89 4.48 -13.66 28.31
C MET A 89 5.70 -13.40 29.20
N ALA A 90 6.46 -12.33 28.95
CA ALA A 90 7.67 -12.02 29.70
C ALA A 90 7.40 -11.10 30.91
N GLU A 91 6.32 -10.32 30.86
CA GLU A 91 5.91 -9.40 31.92
C GLU A 91 4.91 -10.04 32.91
N ALA A 92 4.35 -11.20 32.57
CA ALA A 92 3.52 -12.04 33.45
C ALA A 92 4.39 -12.98 34.31
#